data_AF-A0A6S7J955-F1
#
_entry.id   AF-A0A6S7J955-F1
#
_cell.length_a   1.000
_cell.length_b   1.000
_cell.length_c   1.000
_cell.angle_alpha   90.00
_cell.angle_beta   90.00
_cell.angle_gamma   90.00
#
_symmetry.space_group_name_H-M   'P 1'
#
loop_
_entity.id
_entity.type
_entity.pdbx_description
1 polymer ?
#
loop_
_entity_poly.entity_id
_entity_poly.type
_entity_poly.pdbx_seq_one_letter_code
_entity_poly.pdbx_strand_id
1 'polypeptide(L)'
;MQPFAQALDILQAEDKAYMGYLLPVLYMLQDKLKKKRDEMDTCAPLIDALQAGITRRFSAVMQEPEMVAAAILHPKFRKTWTNDTTVLEKGMVYIKRKLTEIESTERTTSVESAGSASDEGDDDAFFFPEKKQSSSGRSGLLQLEEYLSSQSTETSSITTWPLLKDLFIKTNTALPASAACERLFSAAGRIFTPLRSRIGDQNFENQLLLKLNKSFLQNQP
;
A
#
# COMPACT_ATOMS: atom_id res chain seq x y z
N MET A 1 20.25 -3.01 -18.97
CA MET A 1 18.93 -3.55 -18.55
C MET A 1 18.78 -3.77 -17.04
N GLN A 2 19.86 -3.98 -16.27
CA GLN A 2 19.78 -4.25 -14.82
C GLN A 2 18.85 -3.33 -14.00
N PRO A 3 18.85 -1.98 -14.15
CA PRO A 3 17.97 -1.12 -13.37
C PRO A 3 16.47 -1.42 -13.58
N PHE A 4 16.10 -1.80 -14.81
CA PHE A 4 14.73 -2.13 -15.17
C PHE A 4 14.29 -3.46 -14.57
N ALA A 5 15.16 -4.48 -14.62
CA ALA A 5 14.91 -5.77 -13.99
C ALA A 5 14.71 -5.62 -12.47
N GLN A 6 15.59 -4.87 -11.80
CA GLN A 6 15.47 -4.62 -10.36
C GLN A 6 14.18 -3.86 -10.01
N ALA A 7 13.78 -2.88 -10.81
CA ALA A 7 12.52 -2.18 -10.60
C ALA A 7 11.32 -3.12 -10.71
N LEU A 8 11.34 -4.03 -11.69
CA LEU A 8 10.30 -5.04 -11.87
C LEU A 8 10.25 -6.00 -10.67
N ASP A 9 11.39 -6.51 -10.22
CA ASP A 9 11.48 -7.43 -9.08
C ASP A 9 10.90 -6.80 -7.80
N ILE A 10 11.16 -5.51 -7.57
CA ILE A 10 10.61 -4.78 -6.43
C ILE A 10 9.09 -4.64 -6.53
N LEU A 11 8.57 -4.22 -7.69
CA LEU A 11 7.12 -4.00 -7.85
C LEU A 11 6.32 -5.30 -7.93
N GLN A 12 6.96 -6.40 -8.33
CA GLN A 12 6.33 -7.71 -8.42
C GLN A 12 6.53 -8.55 -7.15
N ALA A 13 7.20 -8.03 -6.12
CA ALA A 13 7.39 -8.75 -4.87
C ALA A 13 6.04 -9.19 -4.25
N GLU A 14 6.01 -10.36 -3.61
CA GLU A 14 4.82 -10.85 -2.87
C GLU A 14 4.78 -10.31 -1.44
N ASP A 15 5.95 -10.26 -0.80
CA ASP A 15 6.08 -9.68 0.53
C ASP A 15 6.25 -8.16 0.40
N LYS A 16 5.54 -7.41 1.25
CA LYS A 16 5.61 -5.94 1.32
C LYS A 16 5.30 -5.24 -0.02
N ALA A 17 4.35 -5.80 -0.78
CA ALA A 17 3.86 -5.28 -2.07
C ALA A 17 2.98 -4.02 -1.94
N TYR A 18 3.49 -2.99 -1.26
CA TYR A 18 2.75 -1.77 -1.00
C TYR A 18 2.72 -0.87 -2.24
N MET A 19 1.57 -0.26 -2.54
CA MET A 19 1.47 0.74 -3.60
C MET A 19 2.46 1.90 -3.44
N GLY A 20 2.83 2.25 -2.20
CA GLY A 20 3.82 3.28 -1.89
C GLY A 20 5.24 3.02 -2.43
N TYR A 21 5.54 1.82 -2.95
CA TYR A 21 6.78 1.57 -3.70
C TYR A 21 6.72 2.05 -5.15
N LEU A 22 5.54 2.24 -5.74
CA LEU A 22 5.38 2.50 -7.16
C LEU A 22 6.12 3.77 -7.60
N LEU A 23 5.80 4.92 -7.01
CA LEU A 23 6.42 6.19 -7.40
C LEU A 23 7.92 6.25 -7.08
N PRO A 24 8.38 5.89 -5.86
CA PRO A 24 9.81 5.85 -5.56
C PRO A 24 10.60 4.99 -6.54
N VAL A 25 10.10 3.81 -6.91
CA VAL A 25 10.78 2.92 -7.86
C VAL A 25 10.82 3.53 -9.26
N LEU A 26 9.74 4.14 -9.73
CA LEU A 26 9.71 4.76 -11.05
C LEU A 26 10.64 5.99 -11.16
N TYR A 27 10.68 6.85 -10.14
CA TYR A 27 11.58 8.01 -10.11
C TYR A 27 13.05 7.55 -10.08
N MET A 28 13.39 6.61 -9.19
CA MET A 28 14.74 6.04 -9.15
C MET A 28 15.13 5.34 -10.46
N LEU A 29 14.19 4.65 -11.11
CA LEU A 29 14.43 4.00 -12.39
C LEU A 29 14.77 5.03 -13.46
N GLN A 30 14.02 6.13 -13.55
CA GLN A 30 14.32 7.21 -14.50
C GLN A 30 15.72 7.80 -14.26
N ASP A 31 16.09 8.07 -13.01
CA ASP A 31 17.41 8.61 -12.68
C ASP A 31 18.55 7.63 -12.98
N LYS A 32 18.36 6.34 -12.67
CA LYS A 32 19.33 5.29 -13.02
C LYS A 32 19.47 5.13 -14.54
N LEU A 33 18.39 5.28 -15.30
CA LEU A 33 18.44 5.25 -16.76
C LEU A 33 19.16 6.49 -17.32
N LYS A 34 18.95 7.68 -16.74
CA LYS A 34 19.68 8.90 -17.13
C LYS A 34 21.19 8.71 -16.93
N LYS A 35 21.61 8.27 -15.75
CA LYS A 35 23.04 7.98 -15.48
C LYS A 35 23.62 6.97 -16.47
N LYS A 36 22.87 5.90 -16.79
CA LYS A 36 23.30 4.90 -17.78
C LYS A 36 23.40 5.45 -19.21
N ARG A 37 22.58 6.43 -19.56
CA ARG A 37 22.66 7.15 -20.84
C ARG A 37 23.98 7.92 -20.94
N ASP A 38 24.37 8.59 -19.87
CA ASP A 38 25.61 9.38 -19.83
C ASP A 38 26.88 8.50 -19.85
N GLU A 39 26.77 7.24 -19.42
CA GLU A 39 27.87 6.25 -19.41
C GLU A 39 28.03 5.49 -20.73
N MET A 40 27.00 5.43 -21.60
CA MET A 40 26.98 4.54 -22.78
C MET A 40 26.34 5.20 -24.02
N ASP A 41 27.18 5.58 -24.99
CA ASP A 41 26.70 6.15 -26.25
C ASP A 41 26.05 5.11 -27.20
N THR A 42 26.53 3.86 -27.19
CA THR A 42 26.08 2.84 -28.15
C THR A 42 24.64 2.37 -27.98
N CYS A 43 24.06 2.54 -26.79
CA CYS A 43 22.69 2.13 -26.47
C CYS A 43 21.75 3.30 -26.16
N ALA A 44 22.16 4.54 -26.45
CA ALA A 44 21.36 5.73 -26.17
C ALA A 44 19.91 5.64 -26.73
N PRO A 45 19.67 5.21 -27.99
CA PRO A 45 18.30 5.12 -28.52
C PRO A 45 17.39 4.17 -27.73
N LEU A 46 17.95 3.07 -27.20
CA LEU A 46 17.19 2.13 -26.38
C LEU A 46 16.83 2.74 -25.02
N ILE A 47 17.79 3.44 -24.39
CA ILE A 47 17.56 4.08 -23.09
C ILE A 47 16.53 5.21 -23.24
N ASP A 48 16.65 6.02 -24.29
CA ASP A 48 15.70 7.08 -24.61
C ASP A 48 14.29 6.51 -24.87
N ALA A 49 14.18 5.43 -25.63
CA ALA A 49 12.91 4.75 -25.87
C ALA A 49 12.29 4.18 -24.58
N LEU A 50 13.09 3.62 -23.68
CA LEU A 50 12.62 3.14 -22.37
C LEU A 50 12.13 4.29 -21.49
N GLN A 51 12.88 5.38 -21.41
CA GLN A 51 12.49 6.56 -20.64
C GLN A 51 11.20 7.18 -21.18
N ALA A 52 11.11 7.38 -22.50
CA ALA A 52 9.90 7.86 -23.16
C ALA A 52 8.71 6.92 -22.90
N GLY A 53 8.93 5.61 -22.95
CA GLY A 53 7.93 4.59 -22.64
C GLY A 53 7.42 4.66 -21.20
N ILE A 54 8.31 4.88 -20.22
CA ILE A 54 7.94 5.04 -18.81
C ILE A 54 7.13 6.32 -18.64
N THR A 55 7.61 7.45 -19.13
CA THR A 55 6.91 8.74 -19.04
C THR A 55 5.53 8.67 -19.68
N ARG A 56 5.43 8.09 -20.88
CA ARG A 56 4.15 7.96 -21.60
C ARG A 56 3.13 7.14 -20.81
N ARG A 57 3.55 6.05 -20.16
CA ARG A 57 2.63 5.14 -19.45
C ARG A 57 2.30 5.59 -18.03
N PHE A 58 3.26 6.19 -17.34
CA PHE A 58 3.15 6.46 -15.90
C PHE A 58 3.03 7.94 -15.54
N SER A 59 3.14 8.88 -16.49
CA SER A 59 3.03 10.32 -16.21
C SER A 59 1.73 10.69 -15.48
N ALA A 60 0.59 10.12 -15.87
CA ALA A 60 -0.69 10.35 -15.20
C ALA A 60 -0.66 9.84 -13.75
N VAL A 61 -0.19 8.60 -13.54
CA VAL A 61 -0.10 7.94 -12.23
C VAL A 61 0.88 8.68 -11.30
N MET A 62 2.00 9.19 -11.84
CA MET A 62 2.98 9.98 -11.08
C MET A 62 2.43 11.31 -10.57
N GLN A 63 1.35 11.82 -11.16
CA GLN A 63 0.70 13.07 -10.77
C GLN A 63 -0.55 12.84 -9.91
N GLU A 64 -0.95 11.58 -9.73
CA GLU A 64 -2.14 11.21 -8.99
C GLU A 64 -1.93 11.42 -7.48
N PRO A 65 -2.74 12.27 -6.81
CA PRO A 65 -2.51 12.63 -5.41
C PRO A 65 -2.55 11.43 -4.45
N GLU A 66 -3.34 10.41 -4.76
CA GLU A 66 -3.44 9.18 -3.97
C GLU A 66 -2.15 8.34 -4.05
N MET A 67 -1.55 8.22 -5.23
CA MET A 67 -0.30 7.49 -5.42
C MET A 67 0.86 8.20 -4.73
N VAL A 68 0.89 9.53 -4.79
CA VAL A 68 1.85 10.35 -4.04
C VAL A 68 1.64 10.18 -2.54
N ALA A 69 0.39 10.20 -2.07
CA ALA A 69 0.08 9.97 -0.66
C ALA A 69 0.54 8.59 -0.19
N ALA A 70 0.31 7.53 -0.97
CA ALA A 70 0.76 6.18 -0.66
C ALA A 70 2.28 6.12 -0.43
N ALA A 71 3.05 6.77 -1.32
CA ALA A 71 4.50 6.87 -1.19
C ALA A 71 4.95 7.65 0.06
N ILE A 72 4.27 8.75 0.38
CA ILE A 72 4.59 9.58 1.56
C ILE A 72 4.25 8.86 2.87
N LEU A 73 3.16 8.10 2.91
CA LEU A 73 2.75 7.36 4.10
C LEU A 73 3.63 6.13 4.37
N HIS A 74 4.46 5.73 3.40
CA HIS A 74 5.37 4.60 3.58
C HIS A 74 6.63 5.02 4.38
N PRO A 75 6.90 4.43 5.57
CA PRO A 75 7.97 4.89 6.48
C PRO A 75 9.38 4.90 5.88
N LYS A 76 9.64 4.01 4.92
CA LYS A 76 10.92 3.93 4.19
C LYS A 76 11.20 5.13 3.28
N PHE A 77 10.16 5.79 2.75
CA PHE A 77 10.30 6.80 1.70
C PHE A 77 9.90 8.20 2.17
N ARG A 78 8.73 8.36 2.80
CA ARG A 78 8.25 9.67 3.25
C ARG A 78 8.37 10.72 2.14
N LYS A 79 9.21 11.74 2.35
CA LYS A 79 9.46 12.82 1.37
C LYS A 79 10.82 12.69 0.65
N THR A 80 11.60 11.64 0.88
CA THR A 80 13.00 11.55 0.40
C THR A 80 13.14 10.99 -1.01
N TRP A 81 12.06 10.50 -1.60
CA TRP A 81 12.10 9.82 -2.91
C TRP A 81 12.03 10.77 -4.12
N THR A 82 11.67 12.04 -3.93
CA THR A 82 11.66 13.06 -4.99
C THR A 82 12.02 14.44 -4.44
N ASN A 83 12.63 15.27 -5.28
CA ASN A 83 12.91 16.67 -5.00
C ASN A 83 11.81 17.60 -5.50
N ASP A 84 10.81 17.08 -6.22
CA ASP A 84 9.70 17.87 -6.75
C ASP A 84 8.72 18.22 -5.63
N THR A 85 8.83 19.45 -5.14
CA THR A 85 7.98 19.97 -4.07
C THR A 85 6.51 20.04 -4.49
N THR A 86 6.22 20.24 -5.78
CA THR A 86 4.85 20.36 -6.29
C THR A 86 4.12 19.01 -6.23
N VAL A 87 4.84 17.93 -6.55
CA VAL A 87 4.32 16.57 -6.43
C VAL A 87 4.06 16.25 -4.97
N LEU A 88 5.04 16.48 -4.09
CA LEU A 88 4.89 16.23 -2.66
C LEU A 88 3.73 17.02 -2.04
N GLU A 89 3.53 18.27 -2.47
CA GLU A 89 2.43 19.10 -1.98
C GLU A 89 1.06 18.52 -2.33
N LYS A 90 0.87 18.00 -3.55
CA LYS A 90 -0.39 17.33 -3.95
C LYS A 90 -0.73 16.15 -3.03
N GLY A 91 0.26 15.30 -2.73
CA GLY A 91 0.08 14.18 -1.82
C GLY A 91 -0.21 14.63 -0.38
N MET A 92 0.44 15.72 0.07
CA MET A 92 0.20 16.27 1.40
C MET A 92 -1.20 16.88 1.54
N VAL A 93 -1.68 17.64 0.55
CA VAL A 93 -3.05 18.15 0.52
C VAL A 93 -4.05 16.99 0.56
N TYR A 94 -3.79 15.93 -0.20
CA TYR A 94 -4.63 14.73 -0.20
C TYR A 94 -4.71 14.08 1.20
N ILE A 95 -3.56 13.87 1.85
CA ILE A 95 -3.48 13.25 3.18
C ILE A 95 -4.20 14.11 4.21
N LYS A 96 -3.93 15.42 4.26
CA LYS A 96 -4.57 16.34 5.20
C LYS A 96 -6.09 16.33 5.06
N ARG A 97 -6.59 16.41 3.82
CA ARG A 97 -8.03 16.32 3.52
C ARG A 97 -8.62 15.02 4.03
N LYS A 98 -7.98 13.87 3.75
CA LYS A 98 -8.48 12.55 4.19
C LYS A 98 -8.47 12.40 5.70
N LEU A 99 -7.47 12.94 6.39
CA LEU A 99 -7.44 12.93 7.85
C LEU A 99 -8.60 13.75 8.45
N THR A 100 -8.88 14.93 7.90
CA THR A 100 -10.04 15.74 8.33
C THR A 100 -11.38 15.05 8.07
N GLU A 101 -11.51 14.35 6.94
CA GLU A 101 -12.71 13.54 6.63
C GLU A 101 -12.91 12.41 7.67
N ILE A 102 -11.84 11.68 8.02
CA ILE A 102 -11.90 10.60 9.02
C ILE A 102 -12.31 11.16 10.39
N GLU A 103 -11.66 12.23 10.84
CA GLU A 103 -11.98 12.91 12.11
C GLU A 103 -13.42 13.45 12.17
N SER A 104 -14.00 13.83 11.03
CA SER A 104 -15.39 14.30 10.96
C SER A 104 -16.40 13.15 11.07
N THR A 105 -16.06 11.98 10.53
CA THR A 105 -16.91 10.78 10.53
C THR A 105 -16.97 10.14 11.92
N GLU A 106 -15.86 10.12 12.65
CA GLU A 106 -15.80 9.62 14.03
C GLU A 106 -16.59 10.49 15.03
N ARG A 107 -16.75 11.79 14.72
CA ARG A 107 -17.57 12.71 15.51
C ARG A 107 -19.07 12.56 15.28
N THR A 108 -19.51 12.04 14.13
CA THR A 108 -20.94 11.83 13.87
C THR A 108 -21.44 10.50 14.42
N THR A 109 -20.62 9.44 14.38
CA THR A 109 -20.97 8.11 14.90
C THR A 109 -21.05 8.06 16.44
N SER A 110 -20.34 8.95 17.13
CA SER A 110 -20.41 9.08 18.60
C SER A 110 -21.69 9.77 19.10
N VAL A 111 -22.42 10.48 18.24
CA VAL A 111 -23.67 11.19 18.62
C VAL A 111 -24.89 10.29 18.43
N GLU A 112 -24.87 9.37 17.45
CA GLU A 112 -25.99 8.45 17.17
C GLU A 112 -26.06 7.26 18.14
N SER A 113 -24.96 6.93 18.83
CA SER A 113 -24.91 5.79 19.78
C SER A 113 -25.37 6.15 21.20
N ALA A 114 -25.70 7.41 21.48
CA ALA A 114 -26.21 7.85 22.79
C ALA A 114 -27.76 7.80 22.91
N GLY A 115 -28.46 7.30 21.89
CA GLY A 115 -29.91 7.36 21.78
C GLY A 115 -30.61 6.00 21.69
N SER A 116 -30.23 4.99 22.46
CA SER A 116 -31.11 3.84 22.76
C SER A 116 -30.62 3.09 23.99
N ALA A 117 -30.97 3.59 25.17
CA ALA A 117 -30.88 2.82 26.40
C ALA A 117 -32.14 1.96 26.54
N SER A 118 -31.98 0.64 26.35
CA SER A 118 -32.88 -0.38 26.91
C SER A 118 -32.02 -1.51 27.45
N ASP A 119 -31.87 -1.46 28.77
CA ASP A 119 -31.69 -2.51 29.77
C ASP A 119 -31.62 -3.98 29.28
N GLU A 120 -30.51 -4.67 29.54
CA GLU A 120 -30.42 -5.80 30.49
C GLU A 120 -29.01 -6.44 30.47
N GLY A 121 -28.34 -6.44 31.63
CA GLY A 121 -27.36 -7.44 32.08
C GLY A 121 -26.04 -7.62 31.31
N ASP A 122 -25.00 -6.86 31.68
CA ASP A 122 -23.60 -7.32 31.53
C ASP A 122 -22.72 -6.75 32.68
N ASP A 123 -22.63 -7.51 33.78
CA ASP A 123 -21.85 -7.14 34.97
C ASP A 123 -20.32 -7.18 34.72
N ASP A 124 -19.86 -7.75 33.60
CA ASP A 124 -18.43 -7.82 33.25
C ASP A 124 -17.85 -6.47 32.76
N ALA A 125 -18.69 -5.58 32.23
CA ALA A 125 -18.28 -4.25 31.78
C ALA A 125 -17.91 -3.28 32.93
N PHE A 126 -18.29 -3.61 34.17
CA PHE A 126 -17.98 -2.82 35.36
C PHE A 126 -16.60 -3.16 35.96
N PHE A 127 -16.16 -4.43 35.84
CA PHE A 127 -14.92 -4.91 36.43
C PHE A 127 -13.71 -4.82 35.49
N PHE A 128 -13.94 -4.94 34.17
CA PHE A 128 -12.93 -4.73 33.14
C PHE A 128 -13.30 -3.49 32.34
N PRO A 129 -12.91 -2.28 32.79
CA PRO A 129 -12.79 -1.18 31.86
C PRO A 129 -11.63 -1.57 30.93
N GLU A 130 -11.93 -2.32 29.87
CA GLU A 130 -11.09 -2.29 28.70
C GLU A 130 -10.90 -0.82 28.41
N LYS A 131 -9.65 -0.38 28.50
CA LYS A 131 -9.24 0.89 27.97
C LYS A 131 -9.51 0.80 26.47
N LYS A 132 -10.75 1.08 26.06
CA LYS A 132 -10.96 2.00 24.95
C LYS A 132 -10.09 3.18 25.35
N GLN A 133 -8.88 3.20 24.81
CA GLN A 133 -8.17 4.43 24.65
C GLN A 133 -9.15 5.25 23.83
N SER A 134 -9.99 6.01 24.52
CA SER A 134 -10.34 7.33 24.09
C SER A 134 -8.99 7.98 23.87
N SER A 135 -8.48 7.83 22.66
CA SER A 135 -7.43 8.66 22.13
C SER A 135 -8.04 10.05 22.18
N SER A 136 -7.89 10.70 23.34
CA SER A 136 -8.08 12.12 23.53
C SER A 136 -7.58 12.79 22.25
N GLY A 137 -8.53 13.35 21.49
CA GLY A 137 -8.42 13.64 20.06
C GLY A 137 -7.07 14.21 19.66
N ARG A 138 -6.12 13.34 19.30
CA ARG A 138 -4.85 13.76 18.74
C ARG A 138 -5.13 14.00 17.27
N SER A 139 -5.27 15.27 16.91
CA SER A 139 -5.62 15.64 15.53
C SER A 139 -4.69 14.92 14.55
N GLY A 140 -5.25 14.32 13.50
CA GLY A 140 -4.53 13.60 12.46
C GLY A 140 -3.41 14.44 11.85
N LEU A 141 -3.54 15.78 11.86
CA LEU A 141 -2.48 16.69 11.45
C LEU A 141 -1.25 16.63 12.37
N LEU A 142 -1.45 16.56 13.69
CA LEU A 142 -0.36 16.39 14.66
C LEU A 142 0.29 15.02 14.53
N GLN A 143 -0.50 13.96 14.31
CA GLN A 143 0.02 12.62 14.05
C GLN A 143 0.87 12.60 12.77
N LEU A 144 0.44 13.31 11.73
CA LEU A 144 1.20 13.42 10.49
C LEU A 144 2.53 14.16 10.68
N GLU A 145 2.56 15.24 11.47
CA GLU A 145 3.79 15.99 11.74
C GLU A 145 4.79 15.19 12.58
N GLU A 146 4.31 14.52 13.63
CA GLU A 146 5.09 13.60 14.45
C GLU A 146 5.62 12.43 13.64
N TYR A 147 4.74 11.84 12.80
CA TYR A 147 5.12 10.81 11.85
C TYR A 147 6.27 11.32 11.00
N LEU A 148 6.12 12.43 10.27
CA LEU A 148 7.14 12.94 9.35
C LEU A 148 8.47 13.27 10.04
N SER A 149 8.44 13.63 11.32
CA SER A 149 9.64 13.91 12.13
C SER A 149 10.34 12.66 12.65
N SER A 150 9.66 11.52 12.72
CA SER A 150 10.24 10.25 13.17
C SER A 150 11.26 9.69 12.15
N GLN A 151 12.28 8.98 12.64
CA GLN A 151 13.34 8.39 11.79
C GLN A 151 13.13 6.90 11.49
N SER A 152 12.03 6.30 11.97
CA SER A 152 11.79 4.88 11.76
C SER A 152 11.46 4.56 10.30
N THR A 153 12.12 3.52 9.78
CA THR A 153 11.90 2.99 8.43
C THR A 153 11.01 1.75 8.42
N GLU A 154 10.65 1.21 9.59
CA GLU A 154 9.84 0.00 9.69
C GLU A 154 8.35 0.29 9.51
N THR A 155 7.65 -0.60 8.81
CA THR A 155 6.19 -0.50 8.64
C THR A 155 5.42 -0.74 9.93
N SER A 156 6.01 -1.47 10.89
CA SER A 156 5.48 -1.68 12.24
C SER A 156 5.24 -0.36 12.98
N SER A 157 6.10 0.65 12.76
CA SER A 157 6.04 1.94 13.46
C SER A 157 4.80 2.75 13.13
N ILE A 158 4.09 2.45 12.04
CA ILE A 158 2.85 3.18 11.71
C ILE A 158 1.73 2.91 12.71
N THR A 159 1.83 1.81 13.47
CA THR A 159 0.88 1.46 14.53
C THR A 159 0.81 2.49 15.66
N THR A 160 1.83 3.33 15.82
CA THR A 160 1.85 4.44 16.78
C THR A 160 0.82 5.53 16.45
N TRP A 161 0.42 5.65 15.18
CA TRP A 161 -0.51 6.67 14.70
C TRP A 161 -1.75 6.02 14.07
N PRO A 162 -2.83 5.80 14.84
CA PRO A 162 -3.99 5.01 14.39
C PRO A 162 -4.69 5.61 13.16
N LEU A 163 -4.91 6.93 13.12
CA LEU A 163 -5.55 7.59 11.97
C LEU A 163 -4.69 7.48 10.71
N LEU A 164 -3.36 7.57 10.88
CA LEU A 164 -2.43 7.47 9.78
C LEU A 164 -2.27 6.02 9.30
N LYS A 165 -2.37 5.05 10.22
CA LYS A 165 -2.40 3.62 9.91
C LYS A 165 -3.60 3.27 9.03
N ASP A 166 -4.78 3.76 9.36
CA ASP A 166 -6.00 3.48 8.58
C ASP A 166 -5.89 4.04 7.17
N LEU A 167 -5.38 5.28 7.06
CA LEU A 167 -5.11 5.88 5.75
C LEU A 167 -4.02 5.12 5.00
N PHE A 168 -2.95 4.70 5.67
CA PHE A 168 -1.88 3.92 5.08
C PHE A 168 -2.38 2.60 4.52
N ILE A 169 -3.19 1.85 5.27
CA ILE A 169 -3.80 0.59 4.80
C ILE A 169 -4.63 0.89 3.55
N LYS A 170 -5.54 1.87 3.62
CA LYS A 170 -6.40 2.22 2.50
C LYS A 170 -5.62 2.53 1.20
N THR A 171 -4.54 3.30 1.29
CA THR A 171 -3.77 3.72 0.11
C THR A 171 -2.72 2.69 -0.33
N ASN A 172 -2.22 1.83 0.57
CA ASN A 172 -1.11 0.93 0.29
C ASN A 172 -1.50 -0.55 0.09
N THR A 173 -2.74 -0.94 0.37
CA THR A 173 -3.20 -2.33 0.16
C THR A 173 -3.30 -2.72 -1.32
N ALA A 174 -3.51 -1.76 -2.23
CA ALA A 174 -3.54 -2.05 -3.66
C ALA A 174 -2.17 -2.58 -4.14
N LEU A 175 -2.18 -3.64 -4.96
CA LEU A 175 -0.96 -4.22 -5.50
C LEU A 175 -0.44 -3.37 -6.67
N PRO A 176 0.86 -3.02 -6.70
CA PRO A 176 1.44 -2.25 -7.80
C PRO A 176 1.61 -3.06 -9.10
N ALA A 177 1.53 -4.40 -9.05
CA ALA A 177 1.69 -5.27 -10.21
C ALA A 177 0.77 -6.50 -10.17
N SER A 178 0.37 -6.98 -11.34
CA SER A 178 -0.44 -8.19 -11.54
C SER A 178 0.30 -9.51 -11.30
N ALA A 179 1.60 -9.48 -11.00
CA ALA A 179 2.43 -10.68 -10.90
C ALA A 179 1.89 -11.70 -9.87
N ALA A 180 1.31 -11.24 -8.76
CA ALA A 180 0.62 -12.10 -7.81
C ALA A 180 -0.57 -12.84 -8.46
N CYS A 181 -1.38 -12.14 -9.25
CA CYS A 181 -2.47 -12.73 -10.02
C CYS A 181 -1.96 -13.68 -11.11
N GLU A 182 -0.86 -13.36 -11.78
CA GLU A 182 -0.27 -14.24 -12.81
C GLU A 182 0.25 -15.56 -12.23
N ARG A 183 0.85 -15.52 -11.03
CA ARG A 183 1.24 -16.74 -10.30
C ARG A 183 0.03 -17.54 -9.85
N LEU A 184 -1.02 -16.87 -9.38
CA LEU A 184 -2.32 -17.47 -9.09
C LEU A 184 -2.85 -18.22 -10.32
N PHE A 185 -2.94 -17.56 -11.48
CA PHE A 185 -3.42 -18.17 -12.72
C PHE A 185 -2.50 -19.27 -13.25
N SER A 186 -1.19 -19.14 -13.05
CA SER A 186 -0.24 -20.21 -13.37
C SER A 186 -0.48 -21.44 -12.50
N ALA A 187 -0.78 -21.26 -11.21
CA ALA A 187 -1.15 -22.35 -10.31
C ALA A 187 -2.50 -22.97 -10.68
N ALA A 188 -3.45 -22.12 -11.10
CA ALA A 188 -4.77 -22.50 -11.58
C ALA A 188 -4.69 -23.33 -12.87
N GLY A 189 -3.87 -22.94 -13.84
CA GLY A 189 -3.65 -23.71 -15.08
C GLY A 189 -3.10 -25.12 -14.84
N ARG A 190 -2.37 -25.35 -13.74
CA ARG A 190 -1.94 -26.70 -13.33
C ARG A 190 -3.06 -27.53 -12.72
N ILE A 191 -4.09 -26.90 -12.16
CA ILE A 191 -5.27 -27.57 -11.60
C ILE A 191 -6.27 -27.85 -12.74
N PHE A 192 -6.52 -26.84 -13.58
CA PHE A 192 -7.40 -26.91 -14.74
C PHE A 192 -6.67 -27.53 -15.94
N THR A 193 -6.46 -28.84 -15.89
CA THR A 193 -5.84 -29.60 -16.98
C THR A 193 -6.85 -30.52 -17.64
N PRO A 194 -6.77 -30.76 -18.97
CA PRO A 194 -7.72 -31.62 -19.68
C PRO A 194 -7.78 -33.06 -19.15
N LEU A 195 -6.71 -33.50 -18.49
CA LEU A 195 -6.54 -34.84 -17.92
C LEU A 195 -7.18 -35.00 -16.54
N ARG A 196 -7.48 -33.90 -15.84
CA ARG A 196 -8.30 -33.95 -14.62
C ARG A 196 -9.76 -33.84 -15.05
N SER A 197 -10.48 -34.96 -14.95
CA SER A 197 -11.92 -35.03 -15.21
C SER A 197 -12.67 -33.89 -14.50
N ARG A 198 -13.65 -33.29 -15.21
CA ARG A 198 -14.64 -32.28 -14.81
C ARG A 198 -14.59 -31.88 -13.31
N ILE A 199 -13.61 -31.05 -12.94
CA ILE A 199 -13.67 -30.31 -11.69
C ILE A 199 -14.73 -29.22 -11.88
N GLY A 200 -15.76 -29.21 -11.04
CA GLY A 200 -16.72 -28.10 -11.00
C GLY A 200 -16.09 -26.84 -10.40
N ASP A 201 -16.61 -25.67 -10.76
CA ASP A 201 -16.04 -24.36 -10.43
C ASP A 201 -15.72 -24.20 -8.95
N GLN A 202 -16.65 -24.57 -8.06
CA GLN A 202 -16.44 -24.50 -6.61
C GLN A 202 -15.25 -25.34 -6.13
N ASN A 203 -15.07 -26.53 -6.68
CA ASN A 203 -13.97 -27.42 -6.30
C ASN A 203 -12.63 -26.94 -6.86
N PHE A 204 -12.65 -26.29 -8.03
CA PHE A 204 -11.49 -25.64 -8.60
C PHE A 204 -11.01 -24.47 -7.72
N GLU A 205 -11.93 -23.58 -7.36
CA GLU A 205 -11.64 -22.43 -6.50
C GLU A 205 -11.13 -22.88 -5.12
N ASN A 206 -11.77 -23.87 -4.50
CA ASN A 206 -11.35 -24.42 -3.22
C ASN A 206 -9.93 -25.02 -3.30
N GLN A 207 -9.61 -25.77 -4.36
CA GLN A 207 -8.27 -26.33 -4.53
C GLN A 207 -7.21 -25.24 -4.76
N LEU A 208 -7.55 -24.20 -5.52
CA LEU A 208 -6.65 -23.08 -5.76
C LEU A 208 -6.36 -22.33 -4.46
N LEU A 209 -7.40 -22.03 -3.67
CA LEU A 209 -7.28 -21.35 -2.38
C LEU A 209 -6.46 -22.17 -1.39
N LEU A 210 -6.74 -23.48 -1.26
CA LEU A 210 -5.95 -24.38 -0.39
C LEU A 210 -4.48 -24.44 -0.81
N LYS A 211 -4.20 -24.44 -2.12
CA LYS A 211 -2.83 -24.51 -2.63
C LYS A 211 -2.03 -23.26 -2.32
N LEU A 212 -2.62 -22.08 -2.45
CA LEU A 212 -1.96 -20.80 -2.13
C LEU A 212 -1.77 -20.62 -0.63
N ASN A 213 -2.77 -21.02 0.16
CA ASN A 213 -2.75 -20.82 1.61
C ASN A 213 -2.02 -21.92 2.37
N LYS A 214 -1.44 -22.91 1.68
CA LYS A 214 -0.74 -24.03 2.30
C LYS A 214 0.39 -23.58 3.23
N SER A 215 1.12 -22.51 2.89
CA SER A 215 2.19 -21.96 3.73
C SER A 215 1.67 -21.36 5.04
N PHE A 216 0.49 -20.74 5.04
CA PHE A 216 -0.13 -20.18 6.24
C PHE A 216 -0.63 -21.27 7.19
N LEU A 217 -1.05 -22.43 6.64
CA LEU A 217 -1.48 -23.58 7.44
C LEU A 217 -0.31 -24.35 8.07
N GLN A 218 0.88 -24.29 7.45
CA GLN A 218 2.08 -24.97 7.96
C GLN A 218 2.90 -24.14 8.95
N ASN A 219 2.62 -22.83 9.04
CA ASN A 219 3.33 -21.88 9.89
C ASN A 219 2.53 -21.44 11.14
N GLN A 220 1.56 -22.24 11.59
CA GLN A 220 1.00 -22.04 12.94
C GLN A 220 1.92 -22.71 13.98
N PRO A 221 2.22 -22.04 15.11
CA PRO A 221 3.05 -22.59 16.18
C PRO A 221 2.45 -23.82 16.85
#